data_AF-A0A947N7N7-F1
#
_entry.id   AF-A0A947N7N7-F1
#
_cell.length_a   1.000
_cell.length_b   1.000
_cell.length_c   1.000
_cell.angle_alpha   90.00
_cell.angle_beta   90.00
_cell.angle_gamma   90.00
#
_symmetry.space_group_name_H-M   'P 1'
#
loop_
_entity.id
_entity.type
_entity.pdbx_description
1 polymer ?
#
loop_
_entity_poly.entity_id
_entity_poly.type
_entity_poly.pdbx_seq_one_letter_code
_entity_poly.pdbx_strand_id
1 'polypeptide(L)'
;LKASEISRDKVEDARNVLKVGETVEVKIISVDRKNRAMTLSIKAKDVDDEKEAVKSLREKEVETAAPATTIGDLIKAQMENKD
;
A
#
# COMPACT_ATOMS: atom_id res chain seq x y z
N LEU A 1 17.17 -10.74 8.50
CA LEU A 1 16.45 -9.47 8.27
C LEU A 1 17.45 -8.33 8.34
N LYS A 2 17.52 -7.44 7.35
CA LYS A 2 18.44 -6.28 7.39
C LYS A 2 17.81 -5.16 8.23
N ALA A 3 18.61 -4.37 8.96
CA ALA A 3 18.10 -3.26 9.78
C ALA A 3 17.31 -2.23 8.96
N SER A 4 17.73 -1.98 7.72
CA SER A 4 17.04 -1.10 6.77
C SER A 4 15.64 -1.58 6.36
N GLU A 5 15.28 -2.82 6.65
CA GLU A 5 14.02 -3.44 6.26
C GLU A 5 13.03 -3.56 7.43
N ILE A 6 13.40 -3.04 8.61
CA ILE A 6 12.57 -3.12 9.82
C ILE A 6 11.53 -2.01 9.88
N SER A 7 11.91 -0.78 9.51
CA SER A 7 11.02 0.39 9.58
C SER A 7 11.33 1.37 8.44
N ARG A 8 10.41 2.32 8.21
CA ARG A 8 10.65 3.49 7.35
C ARG A 8 11.72 4.40 7.94
N ASP A 9 11.77 4.51 9.26
CA ASP A 9 12.74 5.33 9.98
C ASP A 9 14.07 4.60 10.18
N LYS A 10 15.15 5.36 10.41
CA LYS A 10 16.49 4.81 10.63
C LYS A 10 16.50 3.99 11.92
N VAL A 11 16.65 2.68 11.77
CA VAL A 11 16.83 1.76 12.91
C VAL A 11 18.32 1.57 13.20
N GLU A 12 18.79 2.10 14.33
CA GLU A 12 20.19 1.96 14.75
C GLU A 12 20.48 0.57 15.33
N ASP A 13 19.52 -0.01 16.06
CA ASP A 13 19.61 -1.39 16.55
C ASP A 13 18.26 -2.11 16.40
N ALA A 14 18.29 -3.23 15.68
CA ALA A 14 17.15 -4.10 15.46
C ALA A 14 16.57 -4.68 16.76
N ARG A 15 17.40 -4.85 17.79
CA ARG A 15 17.01 -5.44 19.09
C ARG A 15 16.07 -4.54 19.89
N ASN A 16 16.10 -3.24 19.62
CA ASN A 16 15.21 -2.28 20.28
C ASN A 16 13.78 -2.36 19.74
N VAL A 17 13.62 -2.86 18.51
CA VAL A 17 12.35 -2.86 17.79
C VAL A 17 11.75 -4.27 17.71
N LEU A 18 12.59 -5.31 17.71
CA LEU A 18 12.16 -6.70 17.53
C LEU A 18 12.75 -7.58 18.64
N LYS A 19 11.90 -8.42 19.25
CA LYS A 19 12.34 -9.41 20.24
C LYS A 19 12.54 -10.78 19.61
N VAL A 20 13.52 -11.53 20.13
CA VAL A 20 13.75 -12.91 19.71
C VAL A 20 12.57 -13.77 20.16
N GLY A 21 11.97 -14.53 19.24
CA GLY A 21 10.79 -15.36 19.50
C GLY A 21 9.45 -14.69 19.19
N GLU A 22 9.46 -13.42 18.80
CA GLU A 22 8.27 -12.70 18.36
C GLU A 22 7.85 -13.14 16.97
N THR A 23 6.55 -13.35 16.78
CA THR A 23 5.98 -13.65 15.46
C THR A 23 5.61 -12.33 14.80
N VAL A 24 6.27 -12.01 13.69
CA VAL A 24 6.03 -10.78 12.93
C VAL A 24 5.63 -11.10 11.50
N GLU A 25 4.73 -10.31 10.96
CA GLU A 25 4.30 -10.43 9.57
C GLU A 25 5.20 -9.59 8.67
N VAL A 26 5.72 -10.21 7.60
CA VAL A 26 6.72 -9.60 6.73
C VAL A 26 6.42 -9.91 5.28
N LYS A 27 6.80 -8.99 4.39
CA LYS A 27 6.76 -9.21 2.95
C LYS A 27 8.08 -9.78 2.45
N ILE A 28 8.00 -10.73 1.52
CA ILE A 28 9.17 -11.25 0.80
C ILE A 28 9.53 -10.26 -0.31
N ILE A 29 10.74 -9.71 -0.25
CA ILE A 29 11.27 -8.80 -1.28
C ILE A 29 12.02 -9.57 -2.37
N SER A 30 12.79 -10.57 -1.97
CA SER A 30 13.64 -11.32 -2.90
C SER A 30 13.89 -12.74 -2.41
N VAL A 31 14.01 -13.66 -3.35
CA VAL A 31 14.31 -15.07 -3.10
C VAL A 31 15.49 -15.46 -3.97
N ASP A 32 16.63 -15.70 -3.33
CA ASP A 32 17.78 -16.34 -3.96
C ASP A 32 17.62 -17.87 -3.81
N ARG A 33 17.21 -18.52 -4.89
CA ARG A 33 17.00 -19.98 -4.92
C ARG A 33 18.31 -20.77 -4.85
N LYS A 34 19.43 -20.20 -5.32
CA LYS A 34 20.72 -20.89 -5.35
C LYS A 34 21.29 -21.02 -3.95
N ASN A 35 21.20 -19.94 -3.17
CA ASN A 35 21.67 -19.90 -1.79
C ASN A 35 20.56 -20.24 -0.77
N ARG A 36 19.33 -20.47 -1.24
CA ARG A 36 18.12 -20.63 -0.41
C ARG A 36 17.95 -19.48 0.60
N ALA A 37 18.39 -18.29 0.21
CA ALA A 37 18.32 -17.09 1.04
C ALA A 37 17.09 -16.26 0.65
N MET A 38 16.33 -15.80 1.63
CA MET A 38 15.18 -14.93 1.42
C MET A 38 15.43 -13.58 2.08
N THR A 39 15.16 -12.51 1.34
CA THR A 39 15.18 -11.15 1.86
C THR A 39 13.74 -10.76 2.24
N LEU A 40 13.54 -10.46 3.52
CA LEU A 40 12.25 -10.14 4.12
C LEU A 40 12.25 -8.68 4.57
N SER A 41 11.07 -8.06 4.62
CA SER A 41 10.91 -6.65 5.00
C SER A 41 9.54 -6.37 5.62
N ILE A 42 9.56 -5.63 6.73
CA ILE A 42 8.37 -5.15 7.44
C ILE A 42 7.89 -3.87 6.76
N LYS A 43 8.78 -2.90 6.50
CA LYS A 43 8.41 -1.62 5.87
C LYS A 43 7.72 -1.80 4.51
N ALA A 44 8.09 -2.82 3.74
CA ALA A 44 7.52 -3.08 2.42
C ALA A 44 6.07 -3.58 2.54
N LYS A 45 5.76 -4.30 3.62
CA LYS A 45 4.39 -4.68 3.95
C LYS A 45 3.57 -3.41 4.25
N ASP A 46 4.05 -2.57 5.17
CA ASP A 46 3.34 -1.34 5.57
C ASP A 46 3.05 -0.40 4.39
N VAL A 47 4.02 -0.25 3.47
CA VAL A 47 3.86 0.57 2.26
C VAL A 47 2.77 0.03 1.34
N ASP A 48 2.70 -1.29 1.19
CA ASP A 48 1.72 -1.90 0.29
C ASP A 48 0.33 -1.95 0.92
N ASP A 49 0.24 -2.19 2.24
CA ASP A 49 -1.00 -2.08 3.00
C ASP A 49 -1.57 -0.65 2.90
N GLU A 50 -0.71 0.38 3.01
CA GLU A 50 -1.10 1.79 2.84
C GLU A 50 -1.61 2.08 1.41
N LYS A 51 -0.93 1.54 0.39
CA LYS A 51 -1.37 1.69 -1.01
C LYS A 51 -2.70 1.01 -1.28
N GLU A 52 -2.90 -0.20 -0.75
CA GLU A 52 -4.16 -0.92 -0.90
C GLU A 52 -5.31 -0.20 -0.18
N ALA A 53 -5.07 0.34 1.01
CA ALA A 53 -6.04 1.15 1.73
C ALA A 53 -6.44 2.42 0.96
N VAL A 54 -5.47 3.15 0.39
CA VAL A 54 -5.76 4.34 -0.42
C VAL A 54 -6.53 3.98 -1.69
N LYS A 55 -6.15 2.88 -2.35
CA LYS A 55 -6.82 2.41 -3.57
C LYS A 55 -8.28 2.03 -3.30
N SER A 56 -8.53 1.27 -2.25
CA SER A 56 -9.87 0.84 -1.87
C SER A 56 -10.77 2.00 -1.43
N LEU A 57 -10.24 3.01 -0.74
CA LEU A 57 -10.99 4.24 -0.43
C LEU A 57 -11.37 5.00 -1.70
N ARG A 58 -10.43 5.16 -2.64
CA ARG A 58 -10.69 5.82 -3.92
C ARG A 58 -11.73 5.08 -4.76
N GLU A 59 -11.70 3.75 -4.77
CA GLU A 59 -12.73 2.94 -5.44
C GLU A 59 -14.10 3.09 -4.76
N LYS A 60 -14.14 3.17 -3.42
CA LYS A 60 -15.38 3.41 -2.65
C LYS A 60 -15.98 4.80 -2.87
N GLU A 61 -15.14 5.83 -3.03
CA GLU A 61 -15.58 7.18 -3.40
C GLU A 61 -16.21 7.21 -4.80
N VAL A 62 -15.71 6.38 -5.72
CA VAL A 62 -16.27 6.25 -7.08
C VAL A 62 -17.61 5.49 -7.07
N GLU A 63 -17.79 4.49 -6.20
CA GLU A 63 -19.07 3.75 -6.08
C GLU A 63 -20.16 4.52 -5.30
N THR A 64 -19.79 5.42 -4.39
CA THR A 64 -20.74 6.24 -3.61
C THR A 64 -21.14 7.54 -4.33
N ALA A 65 -20.44 7.91 -5.40
CA ALA A 65 -20.85 8.97 -6.30
C ALA A 65 -21.96 8.47 -7.24
N ALA A 66 -23.21 8.59 -6.79
CA ALA A 66 -24.38 8.57 -7.66
C ALA A 66 -24.20 9.55 -8.86
N PRO A 67 -24.75 9.25 -10.04
CA PRO A 67 -24.27 9.76 -11.33
C PRO A 67 -24.65 11.22 -11.67
N ALA A 68 -24.84 12.11 -10.69
CA ALA A 68 -25.42 13.44 -10.96
C ALA A 68 -24.97 14.60 -10.06
N THR A 69 -23.83 14.51 -9.35
CA THR A 69 -23.39 15.63 -8.47
C THR A 69 -22.17 16.40 -8.96
N THR A 70 -21.42 15.86 -9.92
CA THR A 70 -20.23 16.54 -10.45
C THR A 70 -20.62 17.52 -11.55
N ILE A 71 -20.17 18.77 -11.41
CA ILE A 71 -20.34 19.86 -12.39
C ILE A 71 -19.95 19.42 -13.81
N GLY A 72 -18.94 18.53 -13.94
CA GLY A 72 -18.52 17.96 -15.22
C GLY A 72 -19.57 17.10 -15.91
N ASP A 73 -20.38 16.35 -15.15
CA ASP A 73 -21.42 15.49 -15.71
C ASP A 73 -22.63 16.32 -16.18
N LEU A 74 -22.96 17.40 -15.47
CA LEU A 74 -23.98 18.37 -15.90
C LEU A 74 -23.57 19.10 -17.19
N ILE A 75 -22.30 19.46 -17.33
CA ILE A 75 -21.77 20.09 -18.55
C ILE A 75 -21.81 19.11 -19.73
N LYS A 76 -21.43 17.84 -19.50
CA LYS A 76 -21.46 16.80 -20.54
C LYS A 76 -22.88 16.48 -21.00
N ALA A 77 -23.83 16.34 -20.08
CA ALA A 77 -25.24 16.13 -20.40
C ALA A 77 -25.86 17.31 -21.18
N GLN A 78 -25.39 18.54 -20.95
CA GLN A 78 -25.86 19.72 -21.69
C GLN A 78 -25.20 19.86 -23.07
N MET A 79 -24.01 19.27 -23.28
CA MET A 79 -23.39 19.17 -24.60
C MET A 79 -24.03 18.07 -25.46
N GLU A 80 -24.41 16.92 -24.89
CA GLU A 80 -25.10 15.84 -25.63
C GLU A 80 -26.53 16.21 -26.07
N ASN A 81 -27.22 17.12 -25.36
CA ASN A 81 -28.57 17.59 -25.75
C ASN A 81 -28.56 18.71 -26.81
N LYS A 82 -27.39 19.11 -27.33
CA LYS A 82 -27.26 20.22 -28.28
C LYS A 82 -26.93 19.78 -29.73
N ASP A 83 -26.94 18.47 -29.99
CA ASP A 83 -27.01 17.90 -31.34
C ASP A 83 -28.42 17.30 -31.57
#